data_AF-A0A699XFF5-F1
#
_entry.id   AF-A0A699XFF5-F1
#
_cell.length_a   1.000
_cell.length_b   1.000
_cell.length_c   1.000
_cell.angle_alpha   90.00
_cell.angle_beta   90.00
_cell.angle_gamma   90.00
#
_symmetry.space_group_name_H-M   'P 1'
#
loop_
_entity.id
_entity.type
_entity.pdbx_description
1 polymer ?
#
loop_
_entity_poly.entity_id
_entity_poly.type
_entity_poly.pdbx_seq_one_letter_code
_entity_poly.pdbx_strand_id
1 'polypeptide(L)'
;MGYKECSTGHMAINSAPRAGRAGCQQLGFCFQGCKMGAKWSTLYTEIPAAEATGKLELRAQCHVAKIEHDDKGRASAVVYFDAQGKEQ
;
A
#
# COMPACT_ATOMS: atom_id res chain seq x y z
N MET A 1 -21.89 29.85 16.76
CA MET A 1 -22.26 29.42 15.40
C MET A 1 -21.24 28.39 14.94
N GLY A 2 -21.71 27.29 14.34
CA GLY A 2 -20.87 26.18 13.89
C GLY A 2 -21.25 24.85 14.54
N TYR A 3 -21.00 23.75 13.84
CA TYR A 3 -21.11 22.39 14.39
C TYR A 3 -20.12 22.24 15.55
N LYS A 4 -20.62 21.80 16.71
CA LYS A 4 -19.77 21.52 17.90
C LYS A 4 -19.11 20.16 17.83
N GLU A 5 -19.77 19.21 17.16
CA GLU A 5 -19.27 17.86 16.91
C GLU A 5 -19.41 17.61 15.41
N CYS A 6 -18.28 17.45 14.73
CA CYS A 6 -18.22 17.13 13.32
C CYS A 6 -17.36 15.87 13.17
N SER A 7 -18.00 14.77 12.74
CA SER A 7 -17.30 13.54 12.36
C SER A 7 -17.34 13.43 10.85
N THR A 8 -16.18 13.43 10.21
CA THR A 8 -16.03 13.14 8.78
C THR A 8 -15.95 11.63 8.50
N GLY A 9 -16.24 10.80 9.51
CA GLY A 9 -16.11 9.35 9.48
C GLY A 9 -14.77 8.84 10.03
N HIS A 10 -14.74 7.57 10.44
CA HIS A 10 -13.50 6.90 10.86
C HIS A 10 -12.73 6.42 9.65
N MET A 11 -11.85 7.29 9.15
CA MET A 11 -10.99 6.98 8.02
C MET A 11 -9.55 6.79 8.47
N ALA A 12 -8.78 6.00 7.72
CA ALA A 12 -7.33 5.95 7.85
C ALA A 12 -6.70 7.24 7.26
N ILE A 13 -7.06 8.39 7.83
CA ILE A 13 -6.58 9.72 7.46
C ILE A 13 -6.14 10.41 8.74
N ASN A 14 -4.90 10.89 8.76
CA ASN A 14 -4.37 11.62 9.91
C ASN A 14 -5.14 12.95 10.10
N SER A 15 -5.85 13.09 11.22
CA SER A 15 -6.42 14.38 11.67
C SER A 15 -5.37 15.33 12.25
N ALA A 16 -4.27 14.77 12.74
CA ALA A 16 -3.09 15.47 13.25
C ALA A 16 -1.82 14.71 12.81
N PRO A 17 -0.63 15.34 12.82
CA PRO A 17 0.61 14.66 12.48
C PRO A 17 0.79 13.36 13.27
N ARG A 18 1.08 12.25 12.57
CA ARG A 18 1.24 10.91 13.17
C ARG A 18 2.10 10.02 12.28
N ALA A 19 2.98 9.25 12.91
CA ALA A 19 3.87 8.28 12.24
C ALA A 19 4.67 8.94 11.08
N GLY A 20 5.23 10.12 11.33
CA GLY A 20 6.00 10.87 10.33
C GLY A 20 5.18 11.51 9.21
N ARG A 21 3.85 11.40 9.22
CA ARG A 21 2.96 11.93 8.16
C ARG A 21 2.13 13.11 8.68
N ALA A 22 1.94 14.12 7.84
CA ALA A 22 1.16 15.31 8.16
C ALA A 22 -0.34 15.03 8.37
N GLY A 23 -1.05 15.98 8.97
CA GLY A 23 -2.51 15.99 9.03
C GLY A 23 -3.16 16.36 7.70
N CYS A 24 -4.41 15.92 7.50
CA CYS A 24 -5.17 16.18 6.28
C CYS A 24 -5.47 17.67 6.09
N GLN A 25 -5.21 18.19 4.88
CA GLN A 25 -5.48 19.56 4.47
C GLN A 25 -6.79 19.71 3.66
N GLN A 26 -7.64 18.67 3.64
CA GLN A 26 -8.95 18.68 2.97
C GLN A 26 -8.91 19.11 1.49
N LEU A 27 -7.89 18.67 0.74
CA LEU A 27 -7.68 19.07 -0.66
C LEU A 27 -8.68 18.46 -1.66
N GLY A 28 -9.51 17.51 -1.25
CA GLY A 28 -10.53 16.89 -2.11
C GLY A 28 -10.06 15.76 -3.04
N PHE A 29 -8.76 15.46 -3.13
CA PHE A 29 -8.20 14.47 -4.07
C PHE A 29 -8.02 13.04 -3.52
N CYS A 30 -8.79 12.65 -2.49
CA CYS A 30 -8.59 11.39 -1.78
C CYS A 30 -8.62 10.12 -2.66
N PHE A 31 -9.33 10.14 -3.79
CA PHE A 31 -9.46 9.00 -4.71
C PHE A 31 -8.35 8.91 -5.76
N GLN A 32 -7.58 9.98 -5.97
CA GLN A 32 -6.49 10.05 -6.94
C GLN A 32 -5.11 9.91 -6.29
N GLY A 33 -5.08 9.71 -4.97
CA GLY A 33 -3.86 9.73 -4.15
C GLY A 33 -3.77 10.97 -3.29
N CYS A 34 -3.24 10.81 -2.08
CA CYS A 34 -3.09 11.94 -1.16
C CYS A 34 -1.76 12.64 -1.38
N LYS A 35 -1.82 13.86 -1.93
CA LYS A 35 -0.63 14.69 -2.19
C LYS A 35 0.22 15.00 -0.96
N MET A 36 -0.39 15.01 0.23
CA MET A 36 0.29 15.35 1.49
C MET A 36 0.64 14.12 2.34
N GLY A 37 0.32 12.90 1.88
CA GLY A 37 0.57 11.66 2.63
C GLY A 37 -0.27 11.48 3.92
N ALA A 38 -1.31 12.30 4.13
CA ALA A 38 -2.16 12.23 5.31
C ALA A 38 -3.11 11.00 5.30
N LYS A 39 -3.66 10.66 4.13
CA LYS A 39 -4.38 9.40 3.92
C LYS A 39 -3.39 8.25 4.01
N TRP A 40 -3.80 7.12 4.55
CA TRP A 40 -2.99 5.92 4.62
C TRP A 40 -2.84 5.27 3.24
N SER A 41 -1.65 4.75 2.94
CA SER A 41 -1.36 3.94 1.77
C SER A 41 -0.11 3.11 2.03
N THR A 42 -0.20 1.81 1.75
CA THR A 42 0.91 0.85 1.86
C THR A 42 2.20 1.33 1.22
N LEU A 43 2.12 2.12 0.14
CA LEU A 43 3.26 2.64 -0.60
C LEU A 43 4.25 3.45 0.27
N TYR A 44 3.77 4.18 1.27
CA TYR A 44 4.61 5.04 2.12
C TYR A 44 4.44 4.79 3.62
N THR A 45 3.74 3.72 3.99
CA THR A 45 3.65 3.25 5.38
C THR A 45 4.24 1.85 5.53
N GLU A 46 3.56 0.83 5.03
CA GLU A 46 3.94 -0.56 5.30
C GLU A 46 5.11 -1.04 4.43
N ILE A 47 5.20 -0.62 3.16
CA ILE A 47 6.31 -1.02 2.28
C ILE A 47 7.66 -0.54 2.86
N PRO A 48 7.86 0.76 3.17
CA PRO A 48 9.12 1.21 3.76
C PRO A 48 9.41 0.56 5.11
N ALA A 49 8.37 0.34 5.94
CA ALA A 49 8.53 -0.33 7.23
C ALA A 49 8.98 -1.79 7.07
N ALA A 50 8.45 -2.49 6.06
CA ALA A 50 8.82 -3.87 5.75
C ALA A 50 10.22 -3.96 5.11
N GLU A 51 10.57 -3.03 4.21
CA GLU A 51 11.93 -2.92 3.64
C GLU A 51 12.98 -2.72 4.75
N ALA A 52 12.68 -1.88 5.74
CA ALA A 52 13.58 -1.62 6.88
C ALA A 52 13.87 -2.88 7.74
N THR A 53 13.04 -3.93 7.64
CA THR A 53 13.30 -5.20 8.34
C THR A 53 14.36 -6.07 7.66
N GLY A 54 14.69 -5.80 6.38
CA GLY A 54 15.55 -6.64 5.56
C GLY A 54 14.94 -8.00 5.16
N LYS A 55 13.63 -8.21 5.43
CA LYS A 55 12.92 -9.46 5.14
C LYS A 55 11.94 -9.37 3.98
N LEU A 56 11.82 -8.19 3.36
CA LEU A 56 10.96 -7.95 2.21
C LEU A 56 11.80 -7.86 0.94
N GLU A 57 11.37 -8.58 -0.08
CA GLU A 57 11.72 -8.32 -1.47
C GLU A 57 10.48 -7.81 -2.20
N LEU A 58 10.57 -6.64 -2.85
CA LEU A 58 9.49 -6.05 -3.63
C LEU A 58 9.84 -6.08 -5.11
N ARG A 59 9.02 -6.76 -5.92
CA ARG A 59 9.15 -6.81 -7.37
C ARG A 59 7.98 -6.09 -8.04
N ALA A 60 8.26 -4.96 -8.66
CA ALA A 60 7.28 -4.25 -9.48
C ALA A 60 7.20 -4.88 -10.89
N GLN A 61 6.08 -4.66 -11.59
CA GLN A 61 5.88 -5.13 -12.96
C GLN A 61 6.06 -6.65 -13.15
N CYS A 62 5.63 -7.44 -12.16
CA CYS A 62 5.68 -8.89 -12.17
C CYS A 62 4.27 -9.46 -12.05
N HIS A 63 3.56 -9.64 -13.17
CA HIS A 63 2.18 -10.13 -13.16
C HIS A 63 2.17 -11.67 -13.04
N VAL A 64 1.61 -12.18 -11.96
CA VAL A 64 1.57 -13.63 -11.70
C VAL A 64 0.70 -14.33 -12.76
N ALA A 65 1.27 -15.36 -13.40
CA ALA A 65 0.60 -16.19 -14.39
C ALA A 65 0.16 -17.54 -13.80
N LYS A 66 0.96 -18.13 -12.91
CA LYS A 66 0.70 -19.46 -12.33
C LYS A 66 1.36 -19.62 -10.96
N ILE A 67 0.71 -20.40 -10.10
CA ILE A 67 1.31 -20.93 -8.86
C ILE A 67 1.53 -22.43 -9.07
N GLU A 68 2.77 -22.87 -8.92
CA GLU A 68 3.14 -24.27 -9.01
C GLU A 68 3.05 -24.94 -7.64
N HIS A 69 2.78 -26.24 -7.64
CA HIS A 69 2.63 -27.03 -6.41
C HIS A 69 3.60 -28.22 -6.43
N ASP A 70 4.09 -28.60 -5.25
CA ASP A 70 4.84 -29.83 -5.05
C ASP A 70 3.93 -31.07 -5.01
N ASP A 71 4.53 -32.26 -4.91
CA ASP A 71 3.81 -33.55 -4.85
C ASP A 71 2.89 -33.67 -3.61
N LYS A 72 3.05 -32.80 -2.61
CA LYS A 72 2.22 -32.73 -1.40
C LYS A 72 1.11 -31.69 -1.53
N GLY A 73 0.98 -31.03 -2.69
CA GLY A 73 0.00 -30.01 -2.98
C GLY A 73 0.30 -28.65 -2.33
N ARG A 74 1.55 -28.36 -1.95
CA ARG A 74 1.96 -27.05 -1.40
C ARG A 74 2.56 -26.18 -2.49
N ALA A 75 2.35 -24.86 -2.42
CA ALA A 75 2.95 -23.92 -3.34
C ALA A 75 4.49 -24.03 -3.31
N SER A 76 5.10 -24.22 -4.48
CA SER A 76 6.55 -24.43 -4.65
C SER A 76 7.21 -23.32 -5.48
N ALA A 77 6.49 -22.73 -6.43
CA ALA A 77 6.98 -21.62 -7.25
C ALA A 77 5.85 -20.69 -7.70
N VAL A 78 6.23 -19.48 -8.13
CA VAL A 78 5.34 -18.49 -8.76
C VAL A 78 5.94 -18.15 -10.11
N VAL A 79 5.20 -18.44 -11.17
CA VAL A 79 5.55 -18.07 -12.54
C VAL A 79 4.89 -16.72 -12.84
N TYR A 80 5.66 -15.77 -13.36
CA TYR A 80 5.16 -14.43 -13.63
C TYR A 80 5.72 -13.85 -14.94
N PHE A 81 5.01 -12.88 -15.52
CA PHE A 81 5.51 -12.07 -16.62
C PHE A 81 6.19 -10.81 -16.10
N ASP A 82 7.42 -10.57 -16.55
CA ASP A 82 8.17 -9.35 -16.24
C ASP A 82 7.69 -8.12 -17.03
N ALA A 83 8.38 -7.00 -16.86
CA ALA A 83 8.10 -5.74 -17.53
C ALA A 83 8.18 -5.81 -19.06
N GLN A 84 8.88 -6.79 -19.62
CA GLN A 84 9.02 -7.04 -21.05
C GLN A 84 8.02 -8.10 -21.55
N GLY A 85 7.16 -8.63 -20.67
CA GLY A 85 6.23 -9.70 -20.98
C GLY A 85 6.90 -11.06 -21.12
N LYS A 86 8.14 -11.22 -20.65
CA LYS A 86 8.84 -12.50 -20.65
C LYS A 86 8.48 -13.28 -19.38
N GLU A 87 8.25 -14.58 -19.54
CA GLU A 87 7.99 -15.51 -18.44
C GLU A 87 9.26 -15.75 -17.60
N GLN A 88 9.08 -15.75 -16.28
CA GLN A 88 10.11 -15.92 -15.24
C GLN A 88 9.65 -16.95 -14.20
#